data_AF-A0A9W6Y0C9-F1
#
_entry.id   AF-A0A9W6Y0C9-F1
#
_cell.length_a   1.000
_cell.length_b   1.000
_cell.length_c   1.000
_cell.angle_alpha   90.00
_cell.angle_beta   90.00
_cell.angle_gamma   90.00
#
_symmetry.space_group_name_H-M   'P 1'
#
loop_
_entity.id
_entity.type
_entity.pdbx_description
1 polymer ?
#
loop_
_entity_poly.entity_id
_entity_poly.type
_entity_poly.pdbx_seq_one_letter_code
_entity_poly.pdbx_strand_id
1 'polypeptide(L)'
;MLEDTSTETSERVIAVLGSRLEAMTRLVVGLHLEPSSRGDRRVRSKMESSKCLDDVVSAVVPDSRVGADNPLEVAVLRAQVYAAEMAQASAERELAKETFRRENAAAVTSLTTKELAETRRQLQISRDIAARYQYDASALSAIVEQHKELYQRMENRVKAAEDSIQRLPSQLAREREVFKAEVAANTAQSRRLHNLLSSSGAADVSTEAHLRRRNEDLQERVKQLIAANRTLRARSKLEELDPDTLVLVAEGDSSLVVEACLDHFFPLHVVLPPRAAHGRTGLGSPEP
;
A
#
# COMPACT_ATOMS: atom_id res chain seq x y z
N MET A 1 32.37 -132.99 -40.65
CA MET A 1 32.86 -131.98 -39.68
C MET A 1 33.35 -130.69 -40.32
N LEU A 2 33.73 -130.63 -41.61
CA LEU A 2 34.03 -129.36 -42.32
C LEU A 2 32.92 -128.92 -43.30
N GLU A 3 32.07 -129.83 -43.78
CA GLU A 3 30.93 -129.48 -44.66
C GLU A 3 29.73 -128.93 -43.87
N ASP A 4 29.40 -129.49 -42.71
CA ASP A 4 28.29 -129.02 -41.85
C ASP A 4 28.54 -127.60 -41.30
N THR A 5 29.80 -127.22 -41.07
CA THR A 5 30.14 -125.86 -40.60
C THR A 5 30.03 -124.81 -41.70
N SER A 6 30.17 -125.21 -42.97
CA SER A 6 30.06 -124.31 -44.12
C SER A 6 28.61 -124.03 -44.50
N THR A 7 27.75 -125.05 -44.40
CA THR A 7 26.30 -124.90 -44.61
C THR A 7 25.65 -124.10 -43.47
N GLU A 8 26.00 -124.39 -42.21
CA GLU A 8 25.48 -123.64 -41.05
C GLU A 8 25.91 -122.16 -41.05
N THR A 9 27.14 -121.86 -41.51
CA THR A 9 27.60 -120.48 -41.65
C THR A 9 26.96 -119.76 -42.84
N SER A 10 26.77 -120.45 -43.98
CA SER A 10 26.08 -119.90 -45.14
C SER A 10 24.60 -119.61 -44.84
N GLU A 11 23.89 -120.52 -44.17
CA GLU A 11 22.50 -120.32 -43.75
C GLU A 11 22.35 -119.16 -42.75
N ARG A 12 23.26 -119.04 -41.79
CA ARG A 12 23.30 -117.88 -40.88
C ARG A 12 23.54 -116.57 -41.60
N VAL A 13 24.47 -116.54 -42.56
CA VAL A 13 24.77 -115.32 -43.35
C VAL A 13 23.56 -114.95 -44.22
N ILE A 14 22.88 -115.92 -44.82
CA ILE A 14 21.66 -115.70 -45.61
C ILE A 14 20.51 -115.20 -44.72
N ALA A 15 20.32 -115.76 -43.54
CA ALA A 15 19.28 -115.31 -42.60
C ALA A 15 19.53 -113.87 -42.09
N VAL A 16 20.78 -113.54 -41.75
CA VAL A 16 21.16 -112.19 -41.28
C VAL A 16 21.05 -111.17 -42.41
N LEU A 17 21.52 -111.48 -43.61
CA LEU A 17 21.39 -110.58 -44.76
C LEU A 17 19.94 -110.40 -45.20
N GLY A 18 19.13 -111.48 -45.18
CA GLY A 18 17.71 -111.43 -45.49
C GLY A 18 16.93 -110.52 -44.55
N SER A 19 17.12 -110.68 -43.23
CA SER A 19 16.46 -109.83 -42.22
C SER A 19 16.86 -108.35 -42.33
N ARG A 20 18.12 -108.07 -42.68
CA ARG A 20 18.63 -106.70 -42.83
C ARG A 20 18.12 -106.02 -44.10
N LEU A 21 18.02 -106.77 -45.20
CA LEU A 21 17.41 -106.30 -46.44
C LEU A 21 15.92 -105.99 -46.25
N GLU A 22 15.19 -106.82 -45.50
CA GLU A 22 13.77 -106.57 -45.21
C GLU A 22 13.56 -105.28 -44.40
N ALA A 23 14.35 -105.06 -43.35
CA ALA A 23 14.28 -103.85 -42.54
C ALA A 23 14.58 -102.58 -43.36
N MET A 24 15.56 -102.64 -44.26
CA MET A 24 15.86 -101.53 -45.19
C MET A 24 14.70 -101.26 -46.14
N THR A 25 14.09 -102.31 -46.70
CA THR A 25 12.97 -102.15 -47.63
C THR A 25 11.75 -101.52 -46.96
N ARG A 26 11.41 -101.89 -45.71
CA ARG A 26 10.33 -101.22 -44.96
C ARG A 26 10.58 -99.73 -44.79
N LEU A 27 11.83 -99.35 -44.52
CA LEU A 27 12.21 -97.97 -44.29
C LEU A 27 12.19 -97.16 -45.60
N VAL A 28 12.71 -97.73 -46.69
CA VAL A 28 12.68 -97.11 -48.03
C VAL A 28 11.24 -96.96 -48.54
N VAL A 29 10.43 -98.00 -48.39
CA VAL A 29 9.03 -97.99 -48.83
C VAL A 29 8.21 -97.00 -47.98
N GLY A 30 8.41 -96.94 -46.66
CA GLY A 30 7.75 -95.96 -45.79
C GLY A 30 8.12 -94.50 -46.08
N LEU A 31 9.32 -94.25 -46.61
CA LEU A 31 9.73 -92.91 -47.06
C LEU A 31 9.07 -92.50 -48.38
N HIS A 32 8.76 -93.45 -49.25
CA HIS A 32 8.12 -93.22 -50.56
C HIS A 32 6.58 -93.21 -50.52
N LEU A 33 5.96 -93.40 -49.35
CA LEU A 33 4.52 -93.24 -49.15
C LEU A 33 4.10 -91.77 -49.18
N GLU A 34 2.97 -91.47 -49.83
CA GLU A 34 2.33 -90.15 -49.83
C GLU A 34 1.97 -89.68 -48.40
N PRO A 35 1.89 -88.35 -48.14
CA PRO A 35 1.54 -87.81 -46.83
C PRO A 35 0.21 -88.33 -46.26
N SER A 36 -0.75 -88.60 -47.16
CA SER A 36 -2.07 -89.17 -46.86
C SER A 36 -1.99 -90.61 -46.31
N SER A 37 -1.13 -91.46 -46.89
CA SER A 37 -0.96 -92.87 -46.50
C SER A 37 0.05 -93.08 -45.37
N ARG A 38 1.00 -92.14 -45.18
CA ARG A 38 1.92 -92.13 -44.04
C ARG A 38 1.17 -92.04 -42.70
N GLY A 39 0.02 -91.37 -42.65
CA GLY A 39 -0.84 -91.25 -41.47
C GLY A 39 -1.75 -92.45 -41.20
N ASP A 40 -1.90 -93.37 -42.17
CA ASP A 40 -2.80 -94.51 -42.05
C ASP A 40 -2.24 -95.58 -41.10
N ARG A 41 -2.93 -95.79 -39.98
CA ARG A 41 -2.56 -96.77 -38.96
C ARG A 41 -2.58 -98.20 -39.50
N ARG A 42 -3.42 -98.50 -40.49
CA ARG A 42 -3.60 -99.85 -41.04
C ARG A 42 -2.42 -100.27 -41.92
N VAL A 43 -1.94 -99.37 -42.77
CA VAL A 43 -0.75 -99.60 -43.62
C VAL A 43 0.50 -99.77 -42.76
N ARG A 44 0.68 -98.91 -41.73
CA ARG A 44 1.80 -99.00 -40.79
C ARG A 44 1.83 -100.34 -40.04
N SER A 45 0.69 -100.76 -39.51
CA SER A 45 0.59 -102.02 -38.74
C SER A 45 0.85 -103.26 -39.62
N LYS A 46 0.38 -103.29 -40.87
CA LYS A 46 0.66 -104.41 -41.80
C LYS A 46 2.14 -104.50 -42.14
N MET A 47 2.79 -103.38 -42.43
CA MET A 47 4.21 -103.30 -42.78
C MET A 47 5.13 -103.71 -41.61
N GLU A 48 4.70 -103.50 -40.37
CA GLU A 48 5.41 -103.98 -39.17
C GLU A 48 5.29 -105.51 -38.98
N SER A 49 4.21 -106.11 -39.46
CA SER A 49 3.93 -107.56 -39.30
C SER A 49 4.45 -108.47 -40.42
N SER A 50 4.95 -107.91 -41.53
CA SER A 50 5.53 -108.65 -42.66
C SER A 50 6.69 -109.56 -42.24
N LYS A 51 6.95 -110.65 -42.96
CA LYS A 51 8.08 -111.57 -42.67
C LYS A 51 9.02 -111.78 -43.85
N CYS A 52 8.72 -111.17 -44.99
CA CYS A 52 9.53 -111.22 -46.19
C CYS A 52 9.33 -109.94 -47.01
N LEU A 53 10.20 -109.74 -48.01
CA LEU A 53 10.18 -108.57 -48.90
C LEU A 53 8.85 -108.42 -49.65
N ASP A 54 8.28 -109.53 -50.14
CA ASP A 54 7.00 -109.51 -50.87
C ASP A 54 5.82 -109.09 -49.97
N ASP A 55 5.84 -109.47 -48.69
CA ASP A 55 4.83 -109.05 -47.71
C ASP A 55 4.93 -107.54 -47.42
N VAL A 56 6.14 -106.96 -47.42
CA VAL A 56 6.37 -105.52 -47.22
C VAL A 56 5.82 -104.72 -48.39
N VAL A 57 6.07 -105.19 -49.62
CA VAL A 57 5.53 -104.58 -50.84
C VAL A 57 4.00 -104.70 -50.85
N SER A 58 3.45 -105.86 -50.51
CA SER A 58 1.99 -106.11 -50.45
C SER A 58 1.27 -105.29 -49.36
N ALA A 59 1.94 -105.00 -48.25
CA ALA A 59 1.39 -104.17 -47.18
C ALA A 59 1.21 -102.70 -47.59
N VAL A 60 1.99 -102.25 -48.58
CA VAL A 60 2.01 -100.88 -49.10
C VAL A 60 1.17 -100.73 -50.35
N VAL A 61 0.88 -101.82 -51.06
CA VAL A 61 -0.20 -101.83 -52.04
C VAL A 61 -1.47 -101.39 -51.31
N PRO A 62 -2.05 -100.22 -51.66
CA PRO A 62 -3.29 -99.81 -51.04
C PRO A 62 -4.29 -100.94 -51.31
N ASP A 63 -5.00 -101.39 -50.28
CA ASP A 63 -6.25 -102.10 -50.50
C ASP A 63 -7.10 -101.11 -51.32
N SER A 64 -7.12 -101.23 -52.65
CA SER A 64 -7.95 -100.44 -53.54
C SER A 64 -9.44 -100.73 -53.34
N ARG A 65 -9.82 -101.37 -52.22
CA ARG A 65 -11.11 -101.16 -51.57
C ARG A 65 -11.14 -99.76 -50.98
N VAL A 66 -11.07 -98.80 -51.90
CA VAL A 66 -11.97 -97.65 -51.86
C VAL A 66 -13.32 -98.20 -51.42
N GLY A 67 -13.90 -97.65 -50.36
CA GLY A 67 -15.33 -97.80 -50.07
C GLY A 67 -16.17 -97.12 -51.16
N ALA A 68 -15.90 -97.42 -52.43
CA ALA A 68 -16.62 -96.95 -53.61
C ALA A 68 -17.85 -97.81 -53.89
N ASP A 69 -17.96 -98.99 -53.28
CA ASP A 69 -19.04 -99.93 -53.57
C ASP A 69 -20.32 -99.65 -52.78
N ASN A 70 -20.33 -98.66 -51.88
CA ASN A 70 -21.53 -98.21 -51.18
C ASN A 70 -21.94 -96.79 -51.63
N PRO A 71 -22.73 -96.66 -52.72
CA PRO A 71 -23.06 -95.36 -53.32
C PRO A 71 -23.77 -94.40 -52.35
N LEU A 72 -24.42 -94.93 -51.31
CA LEU A 72 -25.05 -94.14 -50.26
C LEU A 72 -24.01 -93.35 -49.44
N GLU A 73 -22.89 -93.96 -49.08
CA GLU A 73 -21.88 -93.34 -48.22
C GLU A 73 -21.13 -92.23 -48.95
N VAL A 74 -20.81 -92.44 -50.23
CA VAL A 74 -20.24 -91.41 -51.11
C VAL A 74 -21.21 -90.24 -51.29
N ALA A 75 -22.51 -90.50 -51.45
CA ALA A 75 -23.51 -89.44 -51.55
C ALA A 75 -23.64 -88.64 -50.24
N VAL A 76 -23.61 -89.31 -49.09
CA VAL A 76 -23.64 -88.67 -47.76
C VAL A 76 -22.39 -87.82 -47.53
N LEU A 77 -21.19 -88.33 -47.82
CA LEU A 77 -19.95 -87.58 -47.69
C LEU A 77 -19.91 -86.36 -48.61
N ARG A 78 -20.39 -86.49 -49.86
CA ARG A 78 -20.53 -85.34 -50.77
C ARG A 78 -21.49 -84.29 -50.21
N ALA A 79 -22.65 -84.71 -49.70
CA ALA A 79 -23.59 -83.78 -49.06
C ALA A 79 -22.99 -83.07 -47.84
N GLN A 80 -22.18 -83.78 -47.03
CA GLN A 80 -21.47 -83.20 -45.90
C GLN A 80 -20.40 -82.19 -46.34
N VAL A 81 -19.63 -82.50 -47.38
CA VAL A 81 -18.64 -81.54 -47.96
C VAL A 81 -19.36 -80.30 -48.47
N TYR A 82 -20.44 -80.44 -49.24
CA TYR A 82 -21.23 -79.29 -49.69
C TYR A 82 -21.81 -78.48 -48.52
N ALA A 83 -22.33 -79.14 -47.48
CA ALA A 83 -22.84 -78.45 -46.30
C ALA A 83 -21.72 -77.70 -45.55
N ALA A 84 -20.54 -78.30 -45.44
CA ALA A 84 -19.35 -77.68 -44.84
C ALA A 84 -18.85 -76.49 -45.67
N GLU A 85 -18.82 -76.60 -47.00
CA GLU A 85 -18.45 -75.51 -47.91
C GLU A 85 -19.45 -74.34 -47.81
N MET A 86 -20.75 -74.63 -47.74
CA MET A 86 -21.78 -73.59 -47.56
C MET A 86 -21.66 -72.93 -46.18
N ALA A 87 -21.39 -73.71 -45.12
CA ALA A 87 -21.14 -73.18 -43.79
C ALA A 87 -19.86 -72.32 -43.75
N GLN A 88 -18.79 -72.75 -44.39
CA GLN A 88 -17.55 -71.99 -44.53
C GLN A 88 -17.80 -70.67 -45.27
N ALA A 89 -18.48 -70.71 -46.42
CA ALA A 89 -18.83 -69.50 -47.18
C ALA A 89 -19.70 -68.54 -46.35
N SER A 90 -20.61 -69.05 -45.51
CA SER A 90 -21.40 -68.23 -44.60
C SER A 90 -20.56 -67.59 -43.49
N ALA A 91 -19.62 -68.34 -42.90
CA ALA A 91 -18.71 -67.86 -41.87
C ALA A 91 -17.72 -66.82 -42.41
N GLU A 92 -17.21 -67.02 -43.63
CA GLU A 92 -16.34 -66.05 -44.32
C GLU A 92 -17.07 -64.73 -44.59
N ARG A 93 -18.33 -64.79 -45.03
CA ARG A 93 -19.16 -63.59 -45.22
C ARG A 93 -19.39 -62.85 -43.91
N GLU A 94 -19.65 -63.56 -42.81
CA GLU A 94 -19.81 -62.92 -41.50
C GLU A 94 -18.49 -62.36 -40.96
N LEU A 95 -17.37 -63.06 -41.14
CA LEU A 95 -16.05 -62.55 -40.79
C LEU A 95 -15.75 -61.25 -41.55
N ALA A 96 -16.04 -61.19 -42.86
CA ALA A 96 -15.85 -59.99 -43.66
C ALA A 96 -16.71 -58.79 -43.19
N LYS A 97 -17.93 -59.04 -42.71
CA LYS A 97 -18.77 -57.99 -42.10
C LYS A 97 -18.19 -57.50 -40.78
N GLU A 98 -17.72 -58.41 -39.94
CA GLU A 98 -17.12 -58.06 -38.65
C GLU A 98 -15.78 -57.34 -38.79
N THR A 99 -14.94 -57.71 -39.76
CA THR A 99 -13.69 -56.98 -40.05
C THR A 99 -14.00 -55.55 -40.49
N PHE A 100 -14.96 -55.37 -41.41
CA PHE A 100 -15.39 -54.04 -41.83
C PHE A 100 -15.93 -53.20 -40.67
N ARG A 101 -16.77 -53.79 -39.79
CA ARG A 101 -17.28 -53.11 -38.59
C ARG A 101 -16.15 -52.68 -37.65
N ARG A 102 -15.17 -53.57 -37.41
CA ARG A 102 -14.02 -53.27 -36.55
C ARG A 102 -13.13 -52.18 -37.12
N GLU A 103 -12.83 -52.22 -38.42
CA GLU A 103 -12.05 -51.18 -39.09
C GLU A 103 -12.75 -49.82 -39.03
N ASN A 104 -14.06 -49.79 -39.28
CA ASN A 104 -14.84 -48.57 -39.19
C ASN A 104 -14.86 -48.02 -37.74
N ALA A 105 -15.07 -48.88 -36.74
CA ALA A 105 -15.01 -48.48 -35.33
C ALA A 105 -13.60 -47.98 -34.92
N ALA A 106 -12.53 -48.62 -35.42
CA ALA A 106 -11.16 -48.19 -35.20
C ALA A 106 -10.90 -46.81 -35.83
N ALA A 107 -11.43 -46.55 -37.03
CA ALA A 107 -11.33 -45.25 -37.67
C ALA A 107 -12.03 -44.15 -36.85
N VAL A 108 -13.27 -44.40 -36.41
CA VAL A 108 -14.05 -43.45 -35.58
C VAL A 108 -13.37 -43.18 -34.22
N THR A 109 -12.88 -44.23 -33.55
CA THR A 109 -12.14 -44.05 -32.28
C THR A 109 -10.83 -43.28 -32.49
N SER A 110 -10.12 -43.51 -33.60
CA SER A 110 -8.91 -42.75 -33.93
C SER A 110 -9.20 -41.26 -34.20
N LEU A 111 -10.35 -40.95 -34.82
CA LEU A 111 -10.76 -39.58 -35.10
C LEU A 111 -11.16 -38.86 -33.80
N THR A 112 -12.06 -39.45 -33.03
CA THR A 112 -12.56 -38.88 -31.77
C THR A 112 -11.44 -38.69 -30.74
N THR A 113 -10.44 -39.57 -30.70
CA THR A 113 -9.27 -39.40 -29.83
C THR A 113 -8.39 -38.21 -30.24
N LYS A 114 -8.24 -37.94 -31.55
CA LYS A 114 -7.54 -36.75 -32.05
C LYS A 114 -8.29 -35.47 -31.72
N GLU A 115 -9.60 -35.44 -31.96
CA GLU A 115 -10.46 -34.30 -31.63
C GLU A 115 -10.48 -34.02 -30.12
N LEU A 116 -10.53 -35.08 -29.29
CA LEU A 116 -10.45 -34.96 -27.84
C LEU A 116 -9.08 -34.40 -27.39
N ALA A 117 -8.00 -34.80 -28.04
CA ALA A 117 -6.67 -34.25 -27.74
C ALA A 117 -6.57 -32.77 -28.13
N GLU A 118 -7.13 -32.38 -29.26
CA GLU A 118 -7.15 -30.99 -29.73
C GLU A 118 -8.00 -30.09 -28.83
N THR A 119 -9.23 -30.49 -28.52
CA THR A 119 -10.11 -29.75 -27.61
C THR A 119 -9.50 -29.61 -26.21
N ARG A 120 -8.80 -30.63 -25.70
CA ARG A 120 -8.05 -30.53 -24.44
C ARG A 120 -6.94 -29.48 -24.51
N ARG A 121 -6.19 -29.39 -25.61
CA ARG A 121 -5.16 -28.36 -25.79
C ARG A 121 -5.77 -26.96 -25.82
N GLN A 122 -6.85 -26.77 -26.57
CA GLN A 122 -7.55 -25.48 -26.63
C GLN A 122 -8.11 -25.08 -25.26
N LEU A 123 -8.71 -26.03 -24.52
CA LEU A 123 -9.20 -25.81 -23.18
C LEU A 123 -8.07 -25.43 -22.22
N GLN A 124 -6.90 -26.06 -22.33
CA GLN A 124 -5.73 -25.71 -21.53
C GLN A 124 -5.24 -24.28 -21.83
N ILE A 125 -5.12 -23.92 -23.11
CA ILE A 125 -4.75 -22.55 -23.52
C ILE A 125 -5.76 -21.53 -22.96
N SER A 126 -7.06 -21.82 -23.05
CA SER A 126 -8.10 -20.93 -22.53
C SER A 126 -8.03 -20.75 -21.02
N ARG A 127 -7.67 -21.82 -20.28
CA ARG A 127 -7.47 -21.77 -18.83
C ARG A 127 -6.24 -20.95 -18.44
N ASP A 128 -5.15 -21.10 -19.18
CA ASP A 128 -3.93 -20.32 -18.95
C ASP A 128 -4.18 -18.82 -19.20
N ILE A 129 -4.94 -18.48 -20.25
CA ILE A 129 -5.37 -17.10 -20.52
C ILE A 129 -6.28 -16.57 -19.41
N ALA A 130 -7.27 -17.35 -18.97
CA ALA A 130 -8.16 -16.96 -17.87
C ALA A 130 -7.39 -16.72 -16.55
N ALA A 131 -6.40 -17.57 -16.25
CA ALA A 131 -5.54 -17.40 -15.08
C ALA A 131 -4.70 -16.11 -15.15
N ARG A 132 -4.18 -15.77 -16.34
CA ARG A 132 -3.48 -14.47 -16.55
C ARG A 132 -4.40 -13.29 -16.31
N TYR A 133 -5.60 -13.29 -16.89
CA TYR A 133 -6.57 -12.22 -16.66
C TYR A 133 -6.98 -12.10 -15.19
N GLN A 134 -7.10 -13.22 -14.48
CA GLN A 134 -7.41 -13.22 -13.04
C GLN A 134 -6.27 -12.61 -12.22
N TYR A 135 -5.02 -12.92 -12.56
CA TYR A 135 -3.85 -12.30 -11.94
C TYR A 135 -3.84 -10.78 -12.20
N ASP A 136 -4.00 -10.35 -13.45
CA ASP A 136 -4.00 -8.93 -13.82
C ASP A 136 -5.16 -8.18 -13.14
N ALA A 137 -6.35 -8.78 -13.08
CA ALA A 137 -7.49 -8.21 -12.38
C ALA A 137 -7.22 -8.03 -10.88
N SER A 138 -6.56 -9.01 -10.24
CA SER A 138 -6.18 -8.90 -8.82
C SER A 138 -5.13 -7.80 -8.58
N ALA A 139 -4.15 -7.67 -9.49
CA ALA A 139 -3.13 -6.63 -9.42
C ALA A 139 -3.73 -5.23 -9.59
N LEU A 140 -4.61 -5.06 -10.58
CA LEU A 140 -5.33 -3.79 -10.79
C LEU A 140 -6.26 -3.46 -9.62
N SER A 141 -6.94 -4.46 -9.04
CA SER A 141 -7.77 -4.26 -7.85
C SER A 141 -6.93 -3.73 -6.68
N ALA A 142 -5.74 -4.28 -6.45
CA ALA A 142 -4.84 -3.80 -5.40
C ALA A 142 -4.41 -2.34 -5.63
N ILE A 143 -4.09 -1.97 -6.88
CA ILE A 143 -3.74 -0.59 -7.24
C ILE A 143 -4.93 0.36 -7.01
N VAL A 144 -6.15 -0.07 -7.37
CA VAL A 144 -7.37 0.72 -7.15
C VAL A 144 -7.60 0.97 -5.67
N GLU A 145 -7.43 -0.02 -4.80
CA GLU A 145 -7.55 0.17 -3.35
C GLU A 145 -6.50 1.14 -2.80
N GLN A 146 -5.24 1.05 -3.26
CA GLN A 146 -4.21 2.02 -2.88
C GLN A 146 -4.57 3.45 -3.31
N HIS A 147 -5.10 3.63 -4.52
CA HIS A 147 -5.54 4.95 -4.97
C HIS A 147 -6.73 5.46 -4.16
N LYS A 148 -7.70 4.60 -3.81
CA LYS A 148 -8.82 4.98 -2.93
C LYS A 148 -8.32 5.50 -1.58
N GLU A 149 -7.37 4.82 -0.96
CA GLU A 149 -6.76 5.30 0.29
C GLU A 149 -6.06 6.66 0.12
N LEU A 150 -5.30 6.83 -0.97
CA LEU A 150 -4.64 8.10 -1.26
C LEU A 150 -5.66 9.23 -1.47
N TYR A 151 -6.74 8.98 -2.22
CA TYR A 151 -7.82 9.94 -2.41
C TYR A 151 -8.46 10.32 -1.09
N GLN A 152 -8.79 9.36 -0.23
CA GLN A 152 -9.34 9.64 1.10
C GLN A 152 -8.39 10.49 1.95
N ARG A 153 -7.08 10.20 1.94
CA ARG A 153 -6.07 11.01 2.64
C ARG A 153 -6.02 12.44 2.11
N MET A 154 -6.07 12.62 0.80
CA MET A 154 -6.06 13.95 0.19
C MET A 154 -7.35 14.71 0.49
N GLU A 155 -8.50 14.04 0.41
CA GLU A 155 -9.80 14.62 0.77
C GLU A 155 -9.80 15.10 2.23
N ASN A 156 -9.29 14.28 3.16
CA ASN A 156 -9.17 14.66 4.57
C ASN A 156 -8.23 15.86 4.79
N ARG A 157 -7.13 15.95 4.03
CA ARG A 157 -6.22 17.10 4.09
C ARG A 157 -6.87 18.37 3.55
N VAL A 158 -7.65 18.27 2.48
CA VAL A 158 -8.40 19.40 1.92
C VAL A 158 -9.44 19.87 2.92
N LYS A 159 -10.25 18.97 3.49
CA LYS A 159 -11.23 19.31 4.53
C LYS A 159 -10.58 20.00 5.73
N ALA A 160 -9.46 19.46 6.23
CA ALA A 160 -8.73 20.09 7.33
C ALA A 160 -8.20 21.50 7.00
N ALA A 161 -7.75 21.71 5.75
CA ALA A 161 -7.32 23.02 5.27
C ALA A 161 -8.51 23.99 5.13
N GLU A 162 -9.64 23.53 4.60
CA GLU A 162 -10.88 24.29 4.50
C GLU A 162 -11.39 24.70 5.89
N ASP A 163 -11.41 23.79 6.85
CA ASP A 163 -11.78 24.08 8.25
C ASP A 163 -10.86 25.12 8.90
N SER A 164 -9.56 25.10 8.54
CA SER A 164 -8.60 26.10 9.01
C SER A 164 -8.89 27.47 8.38
N ILE A 165 -9.09 27.51 7.06
CA ILE A 165 -9.46 28.73 6.32
C ILE A 165 -10.75 29.34 6.85
N GLN A 166 -11.75 28.52 7.20
CA GLN A 166 -13.01 28.99 7.78
C GLN A 166 -12.83 29.59 9.19
N ARG A 167 -11.87 29.08 9.98
CA ARG A 167 -11.60 29.57 11.35
C ARG A 167 -10.78 30.85 11.38
N LEU A 168 -9.85 31.03 10.45
CA LEU A 168 -8.93 32.17 10.40
C LEU A 168 -9.61 33.55 10.44
N PRO A 169 -10.70 33.84 9.70
CA PRO A 169 -11.37 35.13 9.75
C PRO A 169 -11.88 35.50 11.15
N SER A 170 -12.42 34.51 11.87
CA SER A 170 -12.93 34.72 13.23
C SER A 170 -11.80 34.98 14.22
N GLN A 171 -10.65 34.30 14.07
CA GLN A 171 -9.45 34.57 14.87
C GLN A 171 -8.89 35.96 14.58
N LEU A 172 -8.74 36.30 13.30
CA LEU A 172 -8.25 37.61 12.86
C LEU A 172 -9.15 38.75 13.35
N ALA A 173 -10.47 38.57 13.34
CA ALA A 173 -11.41 39.56 13.87
C ALA A 173 -11.20 39.78 15.38
N ARG A 174 -11.04 38.70 16.15
CA ARG A 174 -10.76 38.79 17.60
C ARG A 174 -9.43 39.48 17.88
N GLU A 175 -8.36 39.07 17.20
CA GLU A 175 -7.03 39.67 17.35
C GLU A 175 -7.03 41.16 16.99
N ARG A 176 -7.75 41.55 15.91
CA ARG A 176 -7.92 42.95 15.53
C ARG A 176 -8.63 43.77 16.61
N GLU A 177 -9.69 43.25 17.22
CA GLU A 177 -10.40 43.95 18.30
C GLU A 177 -9.54 44.08 19.56
N VAL A 178 -8.79 43.04 19.93
CA VAL A 178 -7.82 43.09 21.05
C VAL A 178 -6.75 44.15 20.77
N PHE A 179 -6.12 44.12 19.60
CA PHE A 179 -5.10 45.10 19.23
C PHE A 179 -5.65 46.54 19.22
N LYS A 180 -6.86 46.73 18.68
CA LYS A 180 -7.53 48.04 18.69
C LYS A 180 -7.77 48.54 20.12
N ALA A 181 -8.20 47.67 21.03
CA ALA A 181 -8.40 48.01 22.43
C ALA A 181 -7.08 48.40 23.12
N GLU A 182 -5.99 47.65 22.86
CA GLU A 182 -4.66 47.96 23.39
C GLU A 182 -4.12 49.30 22.87
N VAL A 183 -4.25 49.58 21.57
CA VAL A 183 -3.86 50.86 20.98
C VAL A 183 -4.66 52.01 21.57
N ALA A 184 -5.97 51.82 21.78
CA ALA A 184 -6.82 52.83 22.42
C ALA A 184 -6.40 53.09 23.87
N ALA A 185 -6.10 52.04 24.64
CA ALA A 185 -5.62 52.13 26.01
C ALA A 185 -4.26 52.85 26.09
N ASN A 186 -3.30 52.49 25.24
CA ASN A 186 -2.00 53.15 25.15
C ASN A 186 -2.16 54.64 24.76
N THR A 187 -3.00 54.93 23.76
CA THR A 187 -3.29 56.31 23.36
C THR A 187 -3.87 57.12 24.53
N ALA A 188 -4.78 56.52 25.31
CA ALA A 188 -5.33 57.17 26.50
C ALA A 188 -4.26 57.40 27.57
N GLN A 189 -3.38 56.42 27.82
CA GLN A 189 -2.26 56.55 28.76
C GLN A 189 -1.29 57.65 28.32
N SER A 190 -0.95 57.70 27.03
CA SER A 190 -0.07 58.73 26.45
C SER A 190 -0.67 60.14 26.59
N ARG A 191 -1.98 60.29 26.34
CA ARG A 191 -2.69 61.57 26.58
C ARG A 191 -2.69 61.97 28.05
N ARG A 192 -2.91 61.01 28.96
CA ARG A 192 -2.84 61.26 30.42
C ARG A 192 -1.45 61.75 30.82
N LEU A 193 -0.41 61.08 30.35
CA LEU A 193 0.98 61.48 30.62
C LEU A 193 1.27 62.88 30.07
N HIS A 194 0.87 63.16 28.83
CA HIS A 194 1.02 64.47 28.22
C HIS A 194 0.35 65.56 29.07
N ASN A 195 -0.91 65.36 29.48
CA ASN A 195 -1.64 66.33 30.29
C ASN A 195 -0.98 66.55 31.67
N LEU A 196 -0.49 65.48 32.31
CA LEU A 196 0.26 65.57 33.56
C LEU A 196 1.53 66.41 33.39
N LEU A 197 2.34 66.11 32.36
CA LEU A 197 3.56 66.87 32.07
C LEU A 197 3.28 68.34 31.73
N SER A 198 2.24 68.62 30.93
CA SER A 198 1.84 70.00 30.64
C SER A 198 1.39 70.75 31.89
N SER A 199 0.61 70.10 32.77
CA SER A 199 0.14 70.72 34.02
C SER A 199 1.26 70.96 35.03
N SER A 200 2.21 70.01 35.16
CA SER A 200 3.41 70.16 35.99
C SER A 200 4.26 71.31 35.45
N GLY A 201 4.57 71.32 34.16
CA GLY A 201 5.39 72.38 33.56
C GLY A 201 4.80 73.78 33.76
N ALA A 202 3.48 73.94 33.64
CA ALA A 202 2.82 75.22 33.91
C ALA A 202 2.89 75.63 35.40
N ALA A 203 2.68 74.68 36.32
CA ALA A 203 2.77 74.91 37.75
C ALA A 203 4.22 75.21 38.19
N ASP A 204 5.19 74.49 37.64
CA ASP A 204 6.62 74.66 37.89
C ASP A 204 7.08 76.04 37.41
N VAL A 205 6.68 76.47 36.20
CA VAL A 205 6.99 77.83 35.70
C VAL A 205 6.38 78.92 36.59
N SER A 206 5.14 78.73 37.04
CA SER A 206 4.47 79.70 37.91
C SER A 206 5.10 79.80 39.29
N THR A 207 5.41 78.66 39.92
CA THR A 207 6.07 78.59 41.23
C THR A 207 7.50 79.11 41.14
N GLU A 208 8.25 78.76 40.10
CA GLU A 208 9.59 79.28 39.85
C GLU A 208 9.59 80.80 39.67
N ALA A 209 8.63 81.35 38.91
CA ALA A 209 8.47 82.79 38.76
C ALA A 209 8.12 83.50 40.09
N HIS A 210 7.26 82.90 40.92
CA HIS A 210 6.94 83.43 42.26
C HIS A 210 8.18 83.43 43.18
N LEU A 211 8.93 82.32 43.19
CA LEU A 211 10.16 82.19 43.97
C LEU A 211 11.23 83.20 43.51
N ARG A 212 11.39 83.42 42.20
CA ARG A 212 12.29 84.44 41.65
C ARG A 212 11.94 85.85 42.16
N ARG A 213 10.67 86.26 42.03
CA ARG A 213 10.21 87.58 42.52
C ARG A 213 10.41 87.75 44.02
N ARG A 214 10.12 86.73 44.82
CA ARG A 214 10.35 86.77 46.27
C ARG A 214 11.84 86.91 46.60
N ASN A 215 12.72 86.27 45.82
CA ASN A 215 14.16 86.41 45.97
C ASN A 215 14.60 87.85 45.66
N GLU A 216 14.07 88.45 44.59
CA GLU A 216 14.34 89.84 44.22
C GLU A 216 13.89 90.83 45.31
N ASP A 217 12.67 90.70 45.84
CA ASP A 217 12.17 91.54 46.95
C ASP A 217 13.05 91.37 48.21
N LEU A 218 13.41 90.15 48.56
CA LEU A 218 14.33 89.90 49.68
C LEU A 218 15.70 90.56 49.44
N GLN A 219 16.24 90.49 48.22
CA GLN A 219 17.49 91.17 47.88
C GLN A 219 17.37 92.70 47.97
N GLU A 220 16.25 93.29 47.54
CA GLU A 220 15.98 94.72 47.68
C GLU A 220 15.89 95.15 49.14
N ARG A 221 15.14 94.40 49.97
CA ARG A 221 15.06 94.65 51.41
C ARG A 221 16.42 94.55 52.08
N VAL A 222 17.24 93.56 51.70
CA VAL A 222 18.62 93.43 52.21
C VAL A 222 19.45 94.65 51.79
N LYS A 223 19.37 95.13 50.55
CA LYS A 223 20.05 96.35 50.11
C LYS A 223 19.60 97.58 50.91
N GLN A 224 18.29 97.74 51.14
CA GLN A 224 17.73 98.82 51.95
C GLN A 224 18.19 98.74 53.40
N LEU A 225 18.19 97.55 54.02
CA LEU A 225 18.68 97.33 55.39
C LEU A 225 20.17 97.62 55.51
N ILE A 226 20.98 97.25 54.51
CA ILE A 226 22.40 97.61 54.46
C ILE A 226 22.56 99.13 54.37
N ALA A 227 21.76 99.82 53.54
CA ALA A 227 21.80 101.27 53.44
C ALA A 227 21.38 101.96 54.75
N ALA A 228 20.28 101.52 55.37
CA ALA A 228 19.83 101.99 56.67
C ALA A 228 20.88 101.76 57.77
N ASN A 229 21.48 100.56 57.82
CA ASN A 229 22.58 100.27 58.74
C ASN A 229 23.78 101.18 58.51
N ARG A 230 24.16 101.46 57.25
CA ARG A 230 25.23 102.40 56.94
C ARG A 230 24.91 103.80 57.46
N THR A 231 23.68 104.28 57.27
CA THR A 231 23.23 105.59 57.76
C THR A 231 23.22 105.65 59.29
N LEU A 232 22.71 104.63 59.98
CA LEU A 232 22.72 104.55 61.44
C LEU A 232 24.15 104.54 61.99
N ARG A 233 25.05 103.75 61.39
CA ARG A 233 26.48 103.76 61.75
C ARG A 233 27.13 105.12 61.51
N ALA A 234 26.74 105.85 60.47
CA ALA A 234 27.24 107.19 60.20
C ALA A 234 26.70 108.22 61.23
N ARG A 235 25.42 108.12 61.61
CA ARG A 235 24.78 108.96 62.63
C ARG A 235 25.35 108.72 64.02
N SER A 236 25.52 107.47 64.44
CA SER A 236 26.19 107.10 65.69
C SER A 236 27.60 107.70 65.79
N LYS A 237 28.34 107.79 64.68
CA LYS A 237 29.66 108.44 64.63
C LYS A 237 29.64 109.97 64.67
N LEU A 238 28.53 110.62 64.32
CA LEU A 238 28.40 112.09 64.26
C LEU A 238 27.79 112.69 65.54
N GLU A 239 26.93 111.96 66.24
CA GLU A 239 26.17 112.45 67.41
C GLU A 239 26.67 111.91 68.76
N GLU A 240 27.82 111.20 68.82
CA GLU A 240 28.29 110.50 70.04
C GLU A 240 27.18 109.64 70.68
N LEU A 241 26.31 109.04 69.85
CA LEU A 241 25.23 108.19 70.32
C LEU A 241 25.81 106.83 70.74
N ASP A 242 25.77 106.55 72.03
CA ASP A 242 26.36 105.38 72.68
C ASP A 242 25.82 104.06 72.07
N PRO A 243 26.70 103.15 71.59
CA PRO A 243 26.29 101.91 70.94
C PRO A 243 25.35 101.03 71.77
N ASP A 244 25.48 101.04 73.10
CA ASP A 244 24.64 100.23 74.00
C ASP A 244 23.17 100.69 73.99
N THR A 245 22.91 101.97 73.73
CA THR A 245 21.54 102.52 73.64
C THR A 245 20.83 102.11 72.34
N LEU A 246 21.58 101.94 71.24
CA LEU A 246 21.04 101.47 69.96
C LEU A 246 20.72 99.97 69.99
N VAL A 247 21.51 99.17 70.72
CA VAL A 247 21.26 97.73 70.90
C VAL A 247 19.96 97.52 71.68
N LEU A 248 19.73 98.29 72.75
CA LEU A 248 18.50 98.23 73.54
C LEU A 248 17.23 98.52 72.72
N VAL A 249 17.27 99.50 71.81
CA VAL A 249 16.13 99.81 70.93
C VAL A 249 15.94 98.74 69.85
N ALA A 250 17.02 98.15 69.34
CA ALA A 250 16.97 97.12 68.29
C ALA A 250 16.51 95.74 68.83
N GLU A 251 16.83 95.43 70.08
CA GLU A 251 16.45 94.16 70.74
C GLU A 251 14.98 94.11 71.19
N GLY A 252 14.23 95.21 71.02
CA GLY A 252 12.77 95.20 71.15
C GLY A 252 12.26 95.09 72.59
N ASP A 253 13.12 95.37 73.58
CA ASP A 253 12.74 95.38 74.98
C ASP A 253 12.40 96.79 75.44
N SER A 254 11.10 97.01 75.64
CA SER A 254 10.47 98.00 76.52
C SER A 254 9.71 99.13 75.84
N SER A 255 8.41 98.86 75.70
CA SER A 255 7.32 99.82 75.85
C SER A 255 7.58 100.80 77.01
N LEU A 256 8.01 102.03 76.72
CA LEU A 256 7.78 103.28 77.49
C LEU A 256 8.68 104.45 77.04
N VAL A 257 8.96 104.63 75.74
CA VAL A 257 9.55 105.90 75.22
C VAL A 257 9.02 106.27 73.82
N VAL A 258 7.83 105.81 73.44
CA VAL A 258 7.29 106.10 72.08
C VAL A 258 6.48 107.41 72.04
N GLU A 259 6.14 108.04 73.17
CA GLU A 259 5.30 109.26 73.17
C GLU A 259 6.05 110.60 73.33
N ALA A 260 7.39 110.62 73.45
CA ALA A 260 8.14 111.88 73.63
C ALA A 260 9.20 112.22 72.56
N CYS A 261 9.50 111.31 71.61
CA CYS A 261 10.54 111.55 70.61
C CYS A 261 10.04 111.53 69.15
N LEU A 262 8.76 111.25 68.89
CA LEU A 262 8.20 111.20 67.54
C LEU A 262 7.72 112.56 66.98
N ASP A 263 7.61 113.60 67.82
CA ASP A 263 7.16 114.94 67.38
C ASP A 263 8.28 115.91 66.95
N HIS A 264 9.56 115.49 66.96
CA HIS A 264 10.69 116.38 66.63
C HIS A 264 11.61 115.92 65.49
N PHE A 265 11.39 114.76 64.86
CA PHE A 265 12.33 114.24 63.86
C PHE A 265 11.81 113.94 62.45
N PHE A 266 10.54 114.19 62.12
CA PHE A 266 10.10 114.21 60.71
C PHE A 266 8.87 115.11 60.48
N PRO A 267 9.00 116.18 59.66
CA PRO A 267 7.89 116.65 58.85
C PRO A 267 8.26 116.50 57.37
N LEU A 268 7.59 115.62 56.63
CA LEU A 268 7.16 115.85 55.24
C LEU A 268 6.26 114.72 54.71
N HIS A 269 4.96 115.02 54.81
CA HIS A 269 3.90 114.79 53.83
C HIS A 269 3.70 113.39 53.22
N VAL A 270 2.78 112.64 53.83
CA VAL A 270 1.84 111.79 53.08
C VAL A 270 0.69 112.68 52.60
N VAL A 271 0.56 112.87 51.29
CA VAL A 271 -0.63 113.45 50.65
C VAL A 271 -1.34 112.35 49.89
N LEU A 272 -2.52 111.96 50.36
CA LEU A 272 -3.59 111.33 49.57
C LEU A 272 -4.85 111.26 50.45
N PRO A 273 -6.09 111.33 49.91
CA PRO A 273 -6.67 112.20 48.87
C PRO A 273 -8.03 112.79 49.35
N PRO A 274 -8.79 113.59 48.56
CA PRO A 274 -10.22 113.74 48.81
C PRO A 274 -11.04 112.72 48.00
N ARG A 275 -11.95 112.08 48.73
CA ARG A 275 -13.01 111.20 48.24
C ARG A 275 -14.17 112.08 47.74
N ALA A 276 -14.50 112.02 46.46
CA ALA A 276 -15.76 112.53 45.92
C ALA A 276 -16.69 111.37 45.57
N ALA A 277 -17.96 111.59 45.88
CA ALA A 277 -19.04 110.63 45.86
C ALA A 277 -19.82 110.67 44.54
N HIS A 278 -20.36 109.50 44.17
CA HIS A 278 -21.60 109.26 43.43
C HIS A 278 -21.63 109.51 41.91
N GLY A 279 -21.86 108.41 41.18
CA GLY A 279 -22.25 108.37 39.77
C GLY A 279 -22.65 106.95 39.39
N ARG A 280 -23.95 106.67 39.46
CA ARG A 280 -24.61 105.38 39.27
C ARG A 280 -25.14 105.29 37.84
N THR A 281 -24.66 104.33 37.05
CA THR A 281 -25.35 103.64 35.93
C THR A 281 -24.56 102.34 35.69
N GLY A 282 -25.08 101.12 35.70
CA GLY A 282 -26.42 100.66 35.34
C GLY A 282 -26.44 100.34 33.85
N LEU A 283 -26.64 99.04 33.53
CA LEU A 283 -26.74 98.35 32.22
C LEU A 283 -25.47 97.52 31.92
N GLY A 284 -25.44 96.19 32.00
CA GLY A 284 -26.54 95.25 31.87
C GLY A 284 -26.99 95.19 30.42
N SER A 285 -26.34 94.36 29.60
CA SER A 285 -27.00 93.18 29.05
C SER A 285 -26.05 92.25 28.28
N PRO A 286 -26.42 90.96 28.18
CA PRO A 286 -25.68 89.89 27.53
C PRO A 286 -26.14 89.62 26.09
N GLU A 287 -25.34 88.82 25.38
CA GLU A 287 -25.68 87.93 24.26
C GLU A 287 -26.23 88.53 22.94
N PRO A 288 -26.17 87.80 21.80
CA PRO A 288 -25.63 86.44 21.56
C PRO A 288 -24.35 86.39 20.71
#